data_AF-A0A946CEU7-F1
#
_entry.id   AF-A0A946CEU7-F1
#
_cell.length_a   1.000
_cell.length_b   1.000
_cell.length_c   1.000
_cell.angle_alpha   90.00
_cell.angle_beta   90.00
_cell.angle_gamma   90.00
#
_symmetry.space_group_name_H-M   'P 1'
#
loop_
_entity.id
_entity.type
_entity.pdbx_description
1 polymer ?
#
loop_
_entity_poly.entity_id
_entity_poly.type
_entity_poly.pdbx_seq_one_letter_code
_entity_poly.pdbx_strand_id
1 'polypeptide(L)'
;INYDTCHFALEFNDCHQSLRTLTEAGLRISKIHLSNALSFDPQNPKALEAIRPFDEPTYLHQVILNTEPLTRFKDLPEFKESTTATEGRIHFHVPLYSEPLYPLASTLDHAEAALTYLKEHPTTCPHLEIETYTWGVLPDQLQKPLTDQISAEYEWVLSR
;
A
#
# COMPACT_ATOMS: atom_id res chain seq x y z
N ILE A 1 -8.82 -4.91 16.80
CA ILE A 1 -7.70 -4.92 15.82
C ILE A 1 -7.74 -3.65 14.99
N ASN A 2 -6.59 -3.17 14.53
CA ASN A 2 -6.53 -2.17 13.47
C ASN A 2 -6.29 -2.93 12.17
N TYR A 3 -7.08 -2.63 11.15
CA TYR A 3 -6.94 -3.23 9.83
C TYR A 3 -6.20 -2.26 8.93
N ASP A 4 -5.01 -2.65 8.49
CA ASP A 4 -4.14 -1.81 7.69
C ASP A 4 -4.16 -2.27 6.23
N THR A 5 -4.65 -1.40 5.35
CA THR A 5 -4.85 -1.74 3.93
C THR A 5 -3.53 -1.97 3.21
N CYS A 6 -2.46 -1.24 3.54
CA CYS A 6 -1.14 -1.45 2.96
C CYS A 6 -0.54 -2.80 3.36
N HIS A 7 -0.60 -3.19 4.64
CA HIS A 7 0.02 -4.43 5.09
C HIS A 7 -0.69 -5.69 4.58
N PHE A 8 -2.03 -5.67 4.54
CA PHE A 8 -2.78 -6.78 3.92
C PHE A 8 -2.53 -6.86 2.41
N ALA A 9 -2.39 -5.71 1.75
CA ALA A 9 -1.99 -5.69 0.35
C ALA A 9 -0.57 -6.21 0.15
N LEU A 10 0.42 -5.83 0.96
CA LEU A 10 1.80 -6.36 0.84
C LEU A 10 1.85 -7.89 0.89
N GLU A 11 0.99 -8.50 1.70
CA GLU A 11 0.85 -9.95 1.87
C GLU A 11 -0.07 -10.62 0.83
N PHE A 12 -0.46 -9.90 -0.24
CA PHE A 12 -1.31 -10.40 -1.32
C PHE A 12 -2.66 -10.95 -0.84
N ASN A 13 -3.20 -10.44 0.28
CA ASN A 13 -4.48 -10.88 0.80
C ASN A 13 -5.64 -10.21 0.07
N ASP A 14 -6.77 -10.92 -0.05
CA ASP A 14 -8.02 -10.32 -0.52
C ASP A 14 -8.66 -9.48 0.59
N CYS A 15 -9.04 -8.24 0.27
CA CYS A 15 -9.57 -7.28 1.24
C CYS A 15 -10.91 -7.74 1.85
N HIS A 16 -11.88 -8.10 1.02
CA HIS A 16 -13.22 -8.49 1.46
C HIS A 16 -13.19 -9.77 2.29
N GLN A 17 -12.42 -10.77 1.84
CA GLN A 17 -12.20 -12.01 2.57
C GLN A 17 -11.56 -11.74 3.93
N SER A 18 -10.51 -10.92 3.99
CA SER A 18 -9.83 -10.60 5.24
C SER A 18 -10.76 -9.93 6.25
N LEU A 19 -11.48 -8.88 5.83
CA LEU A 19 -12.44 -8.17 6.68
C LEU A 19 -13.57 -9.11 7.16
N ARG A 20 -14.14 -9.89 6.25
CA ARG A 20 -15.18 -10.88 6.57
C ARG A 20 -14.67 -11.91 7.58
N THR A 21 -13.51 -12.53 7.36
CA THR A 21 -12.94 -13.53 8.27
C THR A 21 -12.75 -12.98 9.68
N LEU A 22 -12.28 -11.73 9.81
CA LEU A 22 -12.11 -11.09 11.11
C LEU A 22 -13.46 -10.86 11.81
N THR A 23 -14.46 -10.36 11.08
CA THR A 23 -15.80 -10.11 11.63
C THR A 23 -16.54 -11.39 12.01
N GLU A 24 -16.48 -12.44 11.18
CA GLU A 24 -17.09 -13.76 11.43
C GLU A 24 -16.45 -14.47 12.62
N ALA A 25 -15.15 -14.24 12.86
CA ALA A 25 -14.47 -14.70 14.07
C ALA A 25 -14.86 -13.92 15.34
N GLY A 26 -15.74 -12.92 15.24
CA GLY A 26 -16.18 -12.07 16.35
C GLY A 26 -15.12 -11.04 16.78
N LEU A 27 -14.10 -10.79 15.95
CA LEU A 27 -13.05 -9.82 16.27
C LEU A 27 -13.51 -8.41 15.90
N ARG A 28 -13.48 -7.50 16.87
CA ARG A 28 -13.78 -6.10 16.64
C ARG A 28 -12.66 -5.41 15.84
N ILE A 29 -13.02 -4.83 14.70
CA ILE A 29 -12.17 -3.89 13.95
C ILE A 29 -12.40 -2.49 14.53
N SER A 30 -11.39 -1.96 15.22
CA SER A 30 -11.49 -0.69 15.93
C SER A 30 -11.16 0.52 15.05
N LYS A 31 -10.35 0.29 14.00
CA LYS A 31 -9.91 1.30 13.06
C LYS A 31 -9.47 0.64 11.75
N ILE A 32 -9.67 1.33 10.62
CA ILE A 32 -9.06 1.00 9.34
C ILE A 32 -8.06 2.09 8.97
N HIS A 33 -6.83 1.68 8.68
CA HIS A 33 -5.79 2.57 8.16
C HIS A 33 -5.84 2.50 6.63
N LEU A 34 -6.12 3.65 6.02
CA LEU A 34 -6.14 3.87 4.58
C LEU A 34 -4.74 4.32 4.15
N SER A 35 -4.05 3.41 3.49
CA SER A 35 -2.72 3.57 2.93
C SER A 35 -2.57 2.55 1.81
N ASN A 36 -1.54 2.67 0.99
CA ASN A 36 -1.22 1.68 -0.02
C ASN A 36 0.30 1.58 -0.19
N ALA A 37 0.75 0.54 -0.87
CA ALA A 37 2.14 0.28 -1.19
C ALA A 37 2.42 0.57 -2.66
N LEU A 38 3.70 0.67 -2.99
CA LEU A 38 4.18 0.65 -4.37
C LEU A 38 4.22 -0.80 -4.88
N SER A 39 3.80 -1.04 -6.12
CA SER A 39 3.91 -2.34 -6.79
C SER A 39 4.66 -2.22 -8.12
N PHE A 40 5.30 -3.32 -8.52
CA PHE A 40 6.14 -3.36 -9.71
C PHE A 40 6.24 -4.77 -10.28
N ASP A 41 6.56 -4.88 -11.57
CA ASP A 41 6.93 -6.14 -12.21
C ASP A 41 8.45 -6.38 -12.02
N PRO A 42 8.87 -7.37 -11.21
CA PRO A 42 10.28 -7.62 -10.94
C PRO A 42 11.03 -8.23 -12.14
N GLN A 43 10.34 -8.61 -13.21
CA GLN A 43 10.94 -9.07 -14.47
C GLN A 43 11.16 -7.91 -15.46
N ASN A 44 10.60 -6.73 -15.20
CA ASN A 44 10.73 -5.56 -16.06
C ASN A 44 11.95 -4.71 -15.66
N PRO A 45 13.02 -4.62 -16.49
CA PRO A 45 14.21 -3.85 -16.15
C PRO A 45 13.93 -2.36 -15.89
N LYS A 46 12.92 -1.78 -16.56
CA LYS A 46 12.53 -0.39 -16.32
C LYS A 46 11.90 -0.21 -14.93
N ALA A 47 11.17 -1.20 -14.47
CA ALA A 47 10.58 -1.18 -13.13
C ALA A 47 11.67 -1.31 -12.05
N LEU A 48 12.64 -2.19 -12.27
CA LEU A 48 13.81 -2.33 -11.40
C LEU A 48 14.61 -1.02 -11.27
N GLU A 49 14.76 -0.24 -12.34
CA GLU A 49 15.38 1.09 -12.24
C GLU A 49 14.46 2.13 -11.57
N ALA A 50 13.14 2.05 -11.81
CA ALA A 50 12.17 3.00 -11.28
C ALA A 50 11.93 2.88 -9.77
N ILE A 51 12.18 1.73 -9.16
CA ILE A 51 12.06 1.54 -7.70
C ILE A 51 13.27 2.10 -6.92
N ARG A 52 14.44 2.27 -7.56
CA ARG A 52 15.69 2.69 -6.88
C ARG A 52 15.58 4.04 -6.14
N PRO A 53 14.88 5.06 -6.66
CA PRO A 53 14.72 6.33 -5.95
C PRO A 53 13.90 6.26 -4.66
N PHE A 54 13.22 5.14 -4.39
CA PHE A 54 12.47 4.91 -3.16
C PHE A 54 13.33 4.25 -2.06
N ASP A 55 14.61 3.95 -2.33
CA ASP A 55 15.60 3.57 -1.33
C ASP A 55 16.11 4.82 -0.61
N GLU A 56 15.69 5.01 0.64
CA GLU A 56 16.03 6.16 1.47
C GLU A 56 16.45 5.72 2.89
N PRO A 57 17.23 6.52 3.64
CA PRO A 57 17.91 6.05 4.84
C PRO A 57 17.07 6.02 6.12
N THR A 58 15.82 6.49 6.09
CA THR A 58 14.98 6.68 7.29
C THR A 58 14.21 5.40 7.67
N TYR A 59 13.67 4.70 6.68
CA TYR A 59 12.76 3.56 6.86
C TYR A 59 13.29 2.30 6.17
N LEU A 60 12.81 1.14 6.61
CA LEU A 60 13.03 -0.12 5.90
C LEU A 60 11.87 -0.34 4.92
N HIS A 61 12.19 -0.49 3.64
CA HIS A 61 11.23 -0.68 2.57
C HIS A 61 11.12 -2.16 2.21
N GLN A 62 10.43 -2.91 3.06
CA GLN A 62 10.22 -4.34 2.88
C GLN A 62 9.70 -4.66 1.47
N VAL A 63 10.31 -5.64 0.80
CA VAL A 63 9.87 -6.10 -0.52
C VAL A 63 9.26 -7.49 -0.39
N ILE A 64 8.05 -7.68 -0.90
CA ILE A 64 7.36 -8.97 -0.93
C ILE A 64 7.05 -9.34 -2.37
N LEU A 65 7.48 -10.54 -2.78
CA LEU A 65 7.24 -11.08 -4.12
C LEU A 65 6.16 -12.16 -4.08
N ASN A 66 5.32 -12.20 -5.11
CA ASN A 66 4.22 -13.16 -5.28
C ASN A 66 4.66 -14.59 -5.68
N THR A 67 5.76 -15.09 -5.11
CA THR A 67 6.17 -16.49 -5.25
C THR A 67 5.32 -17.40 -4.37
N GLU A 68 5.43 -18.72 -4.56
CA GLU A 68 4.79 -19.70 -3.68
C GLU A 68 5.86 -20.56 -2.97
N PRO A 69 6.07 -20.42 -1.65
CA PRO A 69 5.49 -19.39 -0.78
C PRO A 69 6.04 -17.98 -1.09
N LEU A 70 5.40 -16.93 -0.56
CA LEU A 70 5.84 -15.54 -0.74
C LEU A 70 7.31 -15.35 -0.30
N THR A 71 8.11 -14.70 -1.14
CA THR A 71 9.50 -14.34 -0.84
C THR A 71 9.53 -12.93 -0.24
N ARG A 72 10.26 -12.75 0.85
CA ARG A 72 10.32 -11.48 1.60
C ARG A 72 11.76 -11.03 1.77
N PHE A 73 12.03 -9.77 1.47
CA PHE A 73 13.27 -9.07 1.74
C PHE A 73 13.00 -8.01 2.79
N LYS A 74 13.91 -7.83 3.76
CA LYS A 74 13.65 -6.91 4.88
C LYS A 74 13.67 -5.44 4.43
N ASP A 75 14.35 -5.18 3.33
CA ASP A 75 14.54 -3.84 2.80
C ASP A 75 14.79 -3.87 1.29
N LEU A 76 14.55 -2.75 0.61
CA LEU A 76 14.66 -2.63 -0.83
C LEU A 76 16.07 -2.94 -1.37
N PRO A 77 17.17 -2.49 -0.74
CA PRO A 77 18.52 -2.83 -1.19
C PRO A 77 18.86 -4.32 -1.10
N GLU A 78 18.13 -5.12 -0.31
CA GLU A 78 18.35 -6.58 -0.23
C GLU A 78 17.80 -7.33 -1.45
N PHE A 79 16.86 -6.72 -2.18
CA PHE A 79 16.31 -7.28 -3.41
C PHE A 79 17.30 -7.14 -4.57
N LYS A 80 18.11 -8.17 -4.78
CA LYS A 80 19.13 -8.24 -5.86
C LYS A 80 19.00 -9.47 -6.76
N GLU A 81 18.01 -10.30 -6.49
CA GLU A 81 17.89 -11.63 -7.08
C GLU A 81 16.98 -11.60 -8.32
N SER A 82 17.38 -12.31 -9.37
CA SER A 82 16.45 -12.64 -10.45
C SER A 82 15.33 -13.52 -9.90
N THR A 83 14.09 -13.23 -10.27
CA THR A 83 12.91 -13.94 -9.77
C THR A 83 11.97 -14.33 -10.92
N THR A 84 11.18 -15.38 -10.71
CA THR A 84 10.06 -15.75 -11.57
C THR A 84 8.74 -15.13 -11.12
N ALA A 85 8.75 -14.36 -10.02
CA ALA A 85 7.59 -13.60 -9.55
C ALA A 85 7.10 -12.66 -10.64
N THR A 86 5.78 -12.50 -10.75
CA THR A 86 5.16 -11.56 -11.70
C THR A 86 4.83 -10.22 -11.07
N GLU A 87 4.88 -10.13 -9.73
CA GLU A 87 4.62 -8.90 -8.99
C GLU A 87 5.48 -8.86 -7.72
N GLY A 88 6.05 -7.68 -7.46
CA GLY A 88 6.64 -7.30 -6.19
C GLY A 88 5.90 -6.10 -5.60
N ARG A 89 5.76 -6.07 -4.28
CA ARG A 89 5.17 -4.96 -3.51
C ARG A 89 6.21 -4.45 -2.52
N ILE A 90 6.38 -3.13 -2.45
CA ILE A 90 7.36 -2.45 -1.61
C ILE A 90 6.60 -1.68 -0.54
N HIS A 91 6.96 -1.88 0.73
CA HIS A 91 6.40 -1.11 1.83
C HIS A 91 6.93 0.33 1.80
N PHE A 92 6.32 1.11 0.93
CA PHE A 92 6.52 2.54 0.78
C PHE A 92 5.14 3.14 0.52
N HIS A 93 4.65 3.95 1.46
CA HIS A 93 3.33 4.55 1.30
C HIS A 93 3.34 5.51 0.12
N VAL A 94 2.40 5.36 -0.82
CA VAL A 94 2.17 6.37 -1.87
C VAL A 94 0.89 7.15 -1.53
N PRO A 95 0.73 8.40 -2.01
CA PRO A 95 -0.49 9.15 -1.67
C PRO A 95 -1.74 8.52 -2.29
N LEU A 96 -2.86 8.43 -1.55
CA LEU A 96 -4.08 7.74 -2.06
C LEU A 96 -4.69 8.44 -3.27
N TYR A 97 -4.48 9.76 -3.39
CA TYR A 97 -4.98 10.56 -4.51
C TYR A 97 -4.15 10.44 -5.80
N SER A 98 -3.02 9.75 -5.78
CA SER A 98 -2.08 9.73 -6.91
C SER A 98 -1.60 8.33 -7.22
N GLU A 99 -1.80 7.90 -8.47
CA GLU A 99 -1.17 6.69 -8.97
C GLU A 99 0.28 6.94 -9.37
N PRO A 100 1.20 5.98 -9.11
CA PRO A 100 2.54 5.99 -9.66
C PRO A 100 2.53 5.99 -11.20
N LEU A 101 3.56 6.57 -11.80
CA LEU A 101 3.75 6.51 -13.25
C LEU A 101 4.27 5.12 -13.66
N TYR A 102 3.84 4.65 -14.84
CA TYR A 102 4.42 3.46 -15.46
C TYR A 102 5.95 3.55 -15.48
N PRO A 103 6.69 2.48 -15.13
CA PRO A 103 6.26 1.08 -14.97
C PRO A 103 5.81 0.66 -13.57
N LEU A 104 5.64 1.61 -12.65
CA LEU A 104 5.18 1.35 -11.30
C LEU A 104 3.64 1.41 -11.25
N ALA A 105 3.09 0.72 -10.28
CA ALA A 105 1.69 0.80 -9.90
C ALA A 105 1.60 0.91 -8.36
N SER A 106 0.39 0.90 -7.83
CA SER A 106 0.16 0.89 -6.39
C SER A 106 -0.79 -0.23 -5.99
N THR A 107 -0.94 -0.44 -4.68
CA THR A 107 -1.98 -1.30 -4.11
C THR A 107 -3.20 -0.49 -3.66
N LEU A 108 -3.51 0.62 -4.34
CA LEU A 108 -4.66 1.48 -4.01
C LEU A 108 -5.99 0.73 -4.07
N ASP A 109 -6.08 -0.25 -4.96
CA ASP A 109 -7.23 -1.15 -5.13
C ASP A 109 -7.67 -1.80 -3.82
N HIS A 110 -6.74 -2.17 -2.94
CA HIS A 110 -7.05 -2.76 -1.64
C HIS A 110 -7.71 -1.75 -0.68
N ALA A 111 -7.29 -0.49 -0.72
CA ALA A 111 -7.90 0.59 0.06
C ALA A 111 -9.29 0.98 -0.49
N GLU A 112 -9.45 1.03 -1.82
CA GLU A 112 -10.76 1.23 -2.47
C GLU A 112 -11.73 0.09 -2.16
N ALA A 113 -11.24 -1.16 -2.14
CA ALA A 113 -12.02 -2.33 -1.74
C ALA A 113 -12.45 -2.25 -0.26
N ALA A 114 -11.58 -1.79 0.64
CA ALA A 114 -11.94 -1.58 2.05
C ALA A 114 -13.04 -0.54 2.21
N LEU A 115 -12.96 0.59 1.49
CA LEU A 115 -14.01 1.62 1.50
C LEU A 115 -15.33 1.08 0.94
N THR A 116 -15.28 0.31 -0.15
CA THR A 116 -16.45 -0.36 -0.74
C THR A 116 -17.09 -1.32 0.26
N TYR A 117 -16.29 -2.17 0.91
CA TYR A 117 -16.76 -3.09 1.94
C TYR A 117 -17.48 -2.36 3.08
N LEU A 118 -16.94 -1.23 3.55
CA LEU A 118 -17.56 -0.45 4.63
C LEU A 118 -18.87 0.21 4.21
N LYS A 119 -19.04 0.59 2.95
CA LYS A 119 -20.34 1.08 2.45
C LYS A 119 -21.41 0.01 2.52
N GLU A 120 -21.05 -1.23 2.21
CA GLU A 120 -21.93 -2.39 2.29
C GLU A 120 -22.16 -2.85 3.74
N HIS A 121 -21.16 -2.65 4.62
CA HIS A 121 -21.14 -3.11 6.00
C HIS A 121 -20.78 -1.98 6.98
N PRO A 122 -21.62 -0.93 7.11
CA PRO A 122 -21.26 0.31 7.82
C PRO A 122 -21.03 0.14 9.32
N THR A 123 -21.48 -0.97 9.92
CA THR A 123 -21.25 -1.28 11.34
C THR A 123 -19.89 -1.95 11.61
N THR A 124 -19.14 -2.32 10.56
CA THR A 124 -17.84 -3.00 10.68
C THR A 124 -16.82 -2.13 11.41
N CYS A 125 -16.68 -0.88 11.00
CA CYS A 125 -15.75 0.06 11.61
C CYS A 125 -16.16 1.50 11.29
N PRO A 126 -16.39 2.38 12.29
CA PRO A 126 -16.72 3.78 12.06
C PRO A 126 -15.49 4.69 11.97
N HIS A 127 -14.27 4.17 12.19
CA HIS A 127 -13.06 4.97 12.33
C HIS A 127 -12.07 4.67 11.20
N LEU A 128 -11.83 5.69 10.38
CA LEU A 128 -10.84 5.69 9.31
C LEU A 128 -9.69 6.62 9.68
N GLU A 129 -8.47 6.19 9.40
CA GLU A 129 -7.26 7.01 9.50
C GLU A 129 -6.53 6.96 8.16
N ILE A 130 -6.12 8.11 7.64
CA ILE A 130 -5.23 8.20 6.48
C ILE A 130 -3.81 8.09 7.03
N GLU A 131 -3.06 7.07 6.62
CA GLU A 131 -1.73 6.77 7.17
C GLU A 131 -0.58 7.00 6.17
N THR A 132 -0.73 7.91 5.23
CA THR A 132 0.42 8.34 4.41
C THR A 132 1.36 9.20 5.29
N TYR A 133 2.65 8.88 5.34
CA TYR A 133 3.65 9.66 6.10
C TYR A 133 4.96 9.89 5.32
N THR A 134 5.07 9.29 4.15
CA THR A 134 6.26 9.27 3.29
C THR A 134 6.40 10.51 2.42
N TRP A 135 5.50 11.50 2.53
CA TRP A 135 5.49 12.69 1.67
C TRP A 135 6.84 13.44 1.62
N GLY A 136 7.56 13.50 2.74
CA GLY A 136 8.86 14.16 2.84
C GLY A 136 10.06 13.33 2.37
N VAL A 137 9.83 12.04 2.08
CA VAL A 137 10.85 11.09 1.59
C VAL A 137 10.51 10.53 0.21
N LEU A 138 9.43 11.01 -0.41
CA LEU A 138 9.16 10.76 -1.83
C LEU A 138 10.33 11.30 -2.67
N PRO A 139 10.62 10.70 -3.84
CA PRO A 139 11.55 11.28 -4.80
C PRO A 139 11.25 12.77 -5.04
N ASP A 140 12.27 13.63 -5.07
CA ASP A 140 12.12 15.10 -5.07
C ASP A 140 11.09 15.63 -6.08
N GLN A 141 11.02 15.03 -7.26
CA GLN A 141 10.13 15.43 -8.34
C GLN A 141 8.63 15.16 -8.04
N LEU A 142 8.35 14.30 -7.06
CA LEU A 142 6.99 13.93 -6.62
C LEU A 142 6.54 14.71 -5.39
N GLN A 143 7.45 15.43 -4.72
CA GLN A 143 7.12 16.18 -3.52
C GLN A 143 6.28 17.43 -3.84
N LYS A 144 5.30 17.71 -2.97
CA LYS A 144 4.42 18.88 -3.01
C LYS A 144 4.35 19.52 -1.61
N PRO A 145 3.83 20.75 -1.46
CA PRO A 145 3.59 21.31 -0.14
C PRO A 145 2.74 20.37 0.73
N LEU A 146 3.18 20.10 1.97
CA LEU A 146 2.54 19.11 2.85
C LEU A 146 1.04 19.35 3.04
N THR A 147 0.64 20.62 3.16
CA THR A 147 -0.78 21.01 3.30
C THR A 147 -1.63 20.57 2.11
N ASP A 148 -1.08 20.65 0.89
CA ASP A 148 -1.79 20.30 -0.33
C ASP A 148 -1.94 18.78 -0.42
N GLN A 149 -0.91 18.04 0.00
CA GLN A 149 -0.93 16.58 0.03
C GLN A 149 -1.96 16.06 1.04
N ILE A 150 -1.96 16.58 2.28
CA ILE A 150 -2.95 16.21 3.29
C ILE A 150 -4.37 16.55 2.81
N SER A 151 -4.57 17.74 2.25
CA SER A 151 -5.91 18.15 1.78
C SER A 151 -6.41 17.22 0.67
N ALA A 152 -5.56 16.88 -0.29
CA ALA A 152 -5.91 15.99 -1.40
C ALA A 152 -6.26 14.57 -0.93
N GLU A 153 -5.59 14.05 0.10
CA GLU A 153 -5.94 12.76 0.71
C GLU A 153 -7.35 12.78 1.32
N TYR A 154 -7.68 13.83 2.08
CA TYR A 154 -9.01 14.00 2.65
C TYR A 154 -10.08 14.14 1.57
N GLU A 155 -9.84 14.96 0.55
CA GLU A 155 -10.76 15.11 -0.59
C GLU A 155 -10.98 13.79 -1.31
N TRP A 156 -9.91 13.02 -1.53
CA TRP A 156 -10.00 11.69 -2.13
C TRP A 156 -10.88 10.79 -1.26
N VAL A 157 -10.57 10.60 0.03
CA VAL A 157 -11.35 9.69 0.90
C VAL A 157 -12.81 10.10 0.99
N LEU A 158 -13.12 11.40 1.11
CA LEU A 158 -14.49 11.90 1.23
C LEU A 158 -15.28 11.79 -0.08
N SER A 159 -14.61 11.71 -1.23
CA SER A 159 -15.26 11.53 -2.54
C SER A 159 -15.64 10.08 -2.84
N ARG A 160 -15.13 9.12 -2.06
CA ARG A 160 -15.21 7.70 -2.41
C ARG A 160 -16.49 7.01 -2.06
#